data_AF-A0A7S2JYT5-F1
#
_entry.id   AF-A0A7S2JYT5-F1
#
_cell.length_a   1.000
_cell.length_b   1.000
_cell.length_c   1.000
_cell.angle_alpha   90.00
_cell.angle_beta   90.00
_cell.angle_gamma   90.00
#
_symmetry.space_group_name_H-M   'P 1'
#
loop_
_entity.id
_entity.type
_entity.pdbx_description
1 polymer ?
#
loop_
_entity_poly.entity_id
_entity_poly.type
_entity_poly.pdbx_seq_one_letter_code
_entity_poly.pdbx_strand_id
1 'polypeptide(L)'
;YYSVVLLARGLVICFIPIIIRDAAVQVIVFVGMIGLFNAVQQRLLPWRSDAANTIDCAVSMLLLLLLQCGALVQNMATSLGTVQTLGLMLFSAFVALGSLGLVIAVWLRFRPWSTFHWFICHHKGDAGAQARWMKTELKAITRMSVFIDSDDLSDLDELFEIVKTKTRHLVLYQTRDVLRRPWCAGEVTCASLSGLKVTAVVTRSFVPPSPEDLNELQFYVDTSGCDLQGYGISFDEIKQAYIGLSAPDQARVVMNASLRGTGRFDGVVDELRNVGAGSPRMQVGSTLSGMLATGTADSMSGRKSSQDPMTARGAVLLSVDDEDDEAIA
;
A
#
# COMPACT_ATOMS: atom_id res chain seq x y z
N TYR A 1 4.51 19.48 -21.12
CA TYR A 1 3.18 18.87 -21.32
C TYR A 1 2.07 19.70 -20.67
N TYR A 2 2.11 19.96 -19.36
CA TYR A 2 1.02 20.67 -18.66
C TYR A 2 0.82 22.13 -19.02
N SER A 3 1.85 22.86 -19.44
CA SER A 3 1.71 24.20 -20.00
C SER A 3 0.74 24.23 -21.19
N VAL A 4 0.67 23.16 -21.99
CA VAL A 4 -0.29 23.05 -23.11
C VAL A 4 -1.72 22.95 -22.59
N VAL A 5 -1.97 22.20 -21.52
CA VAL A 5 -3.29 22.09 -20.89
C VAL A 5 -3.72 23.42 -20.27
N LEU A 6 -2.80 24.15 -19.64
CA LEU A 6 -3.07 25.47 -19.06
C LEU A 6 -3.35 26.53 -20.13
N LEU A 7 -2.60 26.49 -21.25
CA LEU A 7 -2.87 27.33 -22.41
C LEU A 7 -4.21 26.97 -23.08
N ALA A 8 -4.54 25.69 -23.20
CA ALA A 8 -5.84 25.25 -23.71
C ALA A 8 -6.99 25.71 -22.80
N ARG A 9 -6.83 25.61 -21.47
CA ARG A 9 -7.78 26.17 -20.50
C ARG A 9 -7.98 27.66 -20.71
N GLY A 10 -6.88 28.43 -20.78
CA GLY A 10 -6.93 29.87 -21.02
C GLY A 10 -7.64 30.21 -22.34
N LEU A 11 -7.30 29.49 -23.42
CA LEU A 11 -7.90 29.65 -24.74
C LEU A 11 -9.41 29.42 -24.71
N VAL A 12 -9.86 28.33 -24.10
CA VAL A 12 -11.30 28.01 -24.00
C VAL A 12 -12.04 29.05 -23.18
N ILE A 13 -11.46 29.50 -22.07
CA ILE A 13 -12.02 30.58 -21.23
C ILE A 13 -12.18 31.86 -22.06
N CYS A 14 -11.20 32.22 -22.90
CA CYS A 14 -11.27 33.40 -23.77
C CYS A 14 -12.37 33.32 -24.85
N PHE A 15 -12.80 32.12 -25.26
CA PHE A 15 -13.86 31.95 -26.26
C PHE A 15 -15.29 32.07 -25.70
N ILE A 16 -15.48 31.88 -24.40
CA ILE A 16 -16.80 31.95 -23.74
C ILE A 16 -17.56 33.26 -24.06
N PRO A 17 -16.98 34.46 -23.88
CA PRO A 17 -17.70 35.72 -24.14
C PRO A 17 -17.91 36.00 -25.64
N ILE A 18 -17.16 35.31 -26.51
CA ILE A 18 -17.29 35.43 -27.97
C ILE A 18 -18.50 34.63 -28.45
N ILE A 19 -18.67 33.42 -27.93
CA ILE A 19 -19.70 32.46 -28.35
C ILE A 19 -21.05 32.76 -27.68
N ILE A 20 -21.03 33.04 -26.37
CA ILE A 20 -22.23 33.25 -25.56
C ILE A 20 -22.42 34.74 -25.38
N ARG A 21 -23.59 35.28 -25.75
CA ARG A 21 -23.88 36.73 -25.66
C ARG A 21 -24.60 37.14 -24.38
N ASP A 22 -25.32 36.20 -23.76
CA ASP A 22 -26.02 36.43 -22.50
C ASP A 22 -25.04 36.43 -21.32
N ALA A 23 -25.01 37.51 -20.55
CA ALA A 23 -24.05 37.70 -19.46
C ALA A 23 -24.24 36.70 -18.30
N ALA A 24 -25.49 36.32 -18.00
CA ALA A 24 -25.77 35.36 -16.92
C ALA A 24 -25.30 33.96 -17.32
N VAL A 25 -25.58 33.56 -18.56
CA VAL A 25 -25.09 32.28 -19.11
C VAL A 25 -23.57 32.28 -19.23
N GLN A 26 -22.94 33.39 -19.61
CA GLN A 26 -21.47 33.51 -19.63
C GLN A 26 -20.86 33.20 -18.26
N VAL A 27 -21.35 33.83 -17.19
CA VAL A 27 -20.85 33.59 -15.81
C VAL A 27 -20.99 32.12 -15.43
N ILE A 28 -22.15 31.51 -15.68
CA ILE A 28 -22.39 30.10 -15.37
C ILE A 28 -21.39 29.20 -16.11
N VAL A 29 -21.16 29.47 -17.39
CA VAL A 29 -20.21 28.69 -18.20
C VAL A 29 -18.76 28.92 -17.77
N PHE A 30 -18.37 30.14 -17.40
CA PHE A 30 -17.05 30.42 -16.81
C PHE A 30 -16.82 29.62 -15.52
N VAL A 31 -17.78 29.66 -14.60
CA VAL A 31 -17.71 28.94 -13.31
C VAL A 31 -17.63 27.44 -13.53
N GLY A 32 -18.49 26.89 -14.41
CA GLY A 32 -18.49 25.47 -14.74
C GLY A 32 -17.16 25.02 -15.36
N MET A 33 -16.62 25.79 -16.32
CA MET A 33 -15.37 25.44 -16.98
C MET A 33 -14.17 25.54 -16.04
N ILE A 34 -14.05 26.62 -15.28
CA ILE A 34 -12.95 26.77 -14.30
C ILE A 34 -13.04 25.69 -13.23
N GLY A 35 -14.26 25.38 -12.74
CA GLY A 35 -14.48 24.31 -11.78
C GLY A 35 -14.09 22.93 -12.32
N LEU A 36 -14.46 22.62 -13.57
CA LEU A 36 -14.09 21.37 -14.22
C LEU A 36 -12.56 21.24 -14.37
N PHE A 37 -11.89 22.28 -14.85
CA PHE A 37 -10.43 22.28 -14.97
C PHE A 37 -9.75 22.14 -13.60
N ASN A 38 -10.27 22.81 -12.55
CA ASN A 38 -9.74 22.67 -11.21
C ASN A 38 -9.91 21.23 -10.68
N ALA A 39 -11.07 20.59 -10.91
CA ALA A 39 -11.31 19.21 -10.52
C ALA A 39 -10.35 18.23 -11.22
N VAL A 40 -10.14 18.40 -12.54
CA VAL A 40 -9.16 17.60 -13.31
C VAL A 40 -7.74 17.81 -12.78
N GLN A 41 -7.37 19.07 -12.50
CA GLN A 41 -6.07 19.43 -11.95
C GLN A 41 -5.82 18.78 -10.58
N GLN A 42 -6.79 18.81 -9.68
CA GLN A 42 -6.67 18.17 -8.36
C GLN A 42 -6.48 16.65 -8.45
N ARG A 43 -7.02 16.02 -9.50
CA ARG A 43 -6.86 14.57 -9.73
C ARG A 43 -5.52 14.21 -10.35
N LEU A 44 -5.01 15.03 -11.25
CA LEU A 44 -3.80 14.73 -12.01
C LEU A 44 -2.53 15.24 -11.32
N LEU A 45 -2.65 16.19 -10.38
CA LEU A 45 -1.52 16.85 -9.71
C LEU A 45 -0.42 17.21 -10.71
N PRO A 46 -0.74 18.04 -11.71
CA PRO A 46 0.11 18.22 -12.89
C PRO A 46 1.49 18.84 -12.56
N TRP A 47 1.59 19.53 -11.43
CA TRP A 47 2.85 20.10 -10.99
C TRP A 47 3.67 19.08 -10.21
N ARG A 48 4.99 19.12 -10.42
CA ARG A 48 5.92 18.21 -9.73
C ARG A 48 5.94 18.39 -8.22
N SER A 49 5.60 19.58 -7.71
CA SER A 49 5.56 19.87 -6.28
C SER A 49 4.11 20.06 -5.80
N ASP A 50 3.82 19.51 -4.64
CA ASP A 50 2.50 19.63 -3.99
C ASP A 50 2.16 21.09 -3.65
N ALA A 51 3.16 21.89 -3.31
CA ALA A 51 3.02 23.32 -3.08
C ALA A 51 2.48 24.04 -4.33
N ALA A 52 2.99 23.71 -5.53
CA ALA A 52 2.52 24.32 -6.78
C ALA A 52 1.09 23.88 -7.11
N ASN A 53 0.75 22.60 -6.91
CA ASN A 53 -0.62 22.09 -7.04
C ASN A 53 -1.60 22.81 -6.10
N THR A 54 -1.16 23.09 -4.87
CA THR A 54 -1.95 23.79 -3.85
C THR A 54 -2.18 25.26 -4.21
N ILE A 55 -1.13 25.99 -4.60
CA ILE A 55 -1.23 27.40 -4.99
C ILE A 55 -2.15 27.57 -6.21
N ASP A 56 -1.99 26.72 -7.23
CA ASP A 56 -2.80 26.80 -8.45
C ASP A 56 -4.29 26.47 -8.18
N CYS A 57 -4.56 25.54 -7.25
CA CYS A 57 -5.91 25.31 -6.73
C CYS A 57 -6.49 26.55 -6.05
N ALA A 58 -5.72 27.16 -5.14
CA ALA A 58 -6.14 28.33 -4.38
C ALA A 58 -6.43 29.53 -5.31
N VAL A 59 -5.57 29.78 -6.29
CA VAL A 59 -5.78 30.82 -7.30
C VAL A 59 -7.04 30.55 -8.14
N SER A 60 -7.27 29.30 -8.54
CA SER A 60 -8.48 28.92 -9.28
C SER A 60 -9.75 29.10 -8.45
N MET A 61 -9.72 28.79 -7.16
CA MET A 61 -10.83 29.03 -6.22
C MET A 61 -11.08 30.53 -5.99
N LEU A 62 -10.02 31.34 -5.86
CA LEU A 62 -10.14 32.79 -5.74
C LEU A 62 -10.74 33.42 -7.01
N LEU A 63 -10.35 32.94 -8.18
CA LEU A 63 -10.92 33.38 -9.46
C LEU A 63 -12.41 33.06 -9.56
N LEU A 64 -12.83 31.86 -9.12
CA LEU A 64 -14.24 31.49 -9.04
C LEU A 64 -15.01 32.43 -8.10
N LEU A 65 -14.44 32.74 -6.93
CA LEU A 65 -15.06 33.66 -5.96
C LEU A 65 -15.22 35.06 -6.57
N LEU A 66 -14.17 35.59 -7.20
CA LEU A 66 -14.21 36.90 -7.86
C LEU A 66 -15.26 36.96 -8.98
N LEU A 67 -15.41 35.89 -9.77
CA LEU A 67 -16.47 35.79 -10.79
C LEU A 67 -17.87 35.82 -10.18
N GLN A 68 -18.09 35.12 -9.06
CA GLN A 68 -19.36 35.15 -8.34
C GLN A 68 -19.66 36.54 -7.78
N CYS A 69 -18.67 37.19 -7.15
CA CYS A 69 -18.81 38.57 -6.67
C CYS A 69 -19.13 39.53 -7.81
N GLY A 70 -18.46 39.42 -8.96
CA GLY A 70 -18.74 40.24 -10.15
C GLY A 70 -20.16 40.03 -10.70
N ALA A 71 -20.63 38.79 -10.70
CA ALA A 71 -21.99 38.45 -11.13
C ALA A 71 -23.07 39.04 -10.20
N LEU A 72 -22.80 39.09 -8.89
CA LEU A 72 -23.71 39.70 -7.91
C LEU A 72 -23.80 41.23 -8.04
N VAL A 73 -22.74 41.89 -8.52
CA VAL A 73 -22.72 43.36 -8.69
C VAL A 73 -23.44 43.80 -9.97
N GLN A 74 -23.46 42.97 -11.01
CA GLN A 74 -24.25 43.27 -12.21
C GLN A 74 -25.73 42.98 -11.93
N ASN A 75 -26.58 44.00 -12.00
CA ASN A 75 -28.04 43.88 -11.94
C ASN A 75 -28.57 43.12 -13.18
N MET A 76 -28.27 41.82 -13.25
CA MET A 76 -28.76 40.95 -14.31
C MET A 76 -30.23 40.68 -14.06
N ALA A 77 -31.10 41.28 -14.87
CA ALA A 77 -32.54 41.12 -14.81
C ALA A 77 -32.97 39.73 -15.32
N THR A 78 -32.54 38.66 -14.65
CA THR A 78 -33.00 37.30 -14.89
C THR A 78 -34.33 37.06 -14.20
N SER A 79 -35.23 36.29 -14.84
CA SER A 79 -36.48 35.89 -14.23
C SER A 79 -36.22 35.06 -12.97
N LEU A 80 -36.88 35.41 -11.87
CA LEU A 80 -36.72 34.77 -10.56
C LEU A 80 -36.83 33.23 -10.64
N GLY A 81 -37.75 32.73 -11.48
CA GLY A 81 -37.93 31.30 -11.71
C GLY A 81 -36.70 30.60 -12.27
N THR A 82 -35.99 31.23 -13.23
CA THR A 82 -34.77 30.65 -13.83
C THR A 82 -33.65 30.55 -12.79
N VAL A 83 -33.50 31.58 -11.96
CA VAL A 83 -32.50 31.60 -10.87
C VAL A 83 -32.82 30.51 -9.84
N GLN A 84 -34.09 30.35 -9.46
CA GLN A 84 -34.51 29.31 -8.51
C GLN A 84 -34.30 27.90 -9.05
N THR A 85 -34.67 27.63 -10.31
CA THR A 85 -34.47 26.30 -10.91
C THR A 85 -32.97 25.98 -11.03
N LEU A 86 -32.17 26.93 -11.50
CA LEU A 86 -30.72 26.73 -11.63
C LEU A 86 -30.05 26.56 -10.25
N GLY A 87 -30.42 27.39 -9.28
CA GLY A 87 -29.93 27.30 -7.90
C GLY A 87 -30.28 25.97 -7.24
N LEU A 88 -31.51 25.48 -7.43
CA LEU A 88 -31.94 24.18 -6.92
C LEU A 88 -31.17 23.03 -7.58
N MET A 89 -31.00 23.06 -8.92
CA MET A 89 -30.22 22.04 -9.63
C MET A 89 -28.77 21.99 -9.13
N LEU A 90 -28.13 23.15 -8.97
CA LEU A 90 -26.75 23.25 -8.47
C LEU A 90 -26.64 22.78 -7.02
N PHE A 91 -27.59 23.16 -6.16
CA PHE A 91 -27.62 22.73 -4.77
C PHE A 91 -27.82 21.21 -4.64
N SER A 92 -28.77 20.65 -5.38
CA SER A 92 -29.00 19.20 -5.41
C SER A 92 -27.78 18.45 -5.93
N ALA A 93 -27.13 18.95 -6.99
CA ALA A 93 -25.89 18.36 -7.51
C ALA A 93 -24.75 18.42 -6.48
N PHE A 94 -24.59 19.56 -5.78
CA PHE A 94 -23.60 19.72 -4.71
C PHE A 94 -23.83 18.72 -3.57
N VAL A 95 -25.07 18.58 -3.09
CA VAL A 95 -25.43 17.63 -2.02
C VAL A 95 -25.19 16.19 -2.47
N ALA A 96 -25.60 15.84 -3.70
CA ALA A 96 -25.43 14.48 -4.23
C ALA A 96 -23.94 14.11 -4.40
N LEU A 97 -23.13 15.00 -4.97
CA LEU A 97 -21.69 14.77 -5.16
C LEU A 97 -20.93 14.79 -3.83
N GLY A 98 -21.28 15.70 -2.92
CA GLY A 98 -20.68 15.76 -1.58
C GLY A 98 -20.96 14.51 -0.75
N SER A 99 -22.22 14.05 -0.75
CA SER A 99 -22.60 12.80 -0.06
C SER A 99 -21.96 11.57 -0.69
N LEU A 100 -21.91 11.46 -2.02
CA LEU A 100 -21.20 10.38 -2.71
C LEU A 100 -19.70 10.38 -2.36
N GLY A 101 -19.05 11.55 -2.37
CA GLY A 101 -17.65 11.70 -1.98
C GLY A 101 -17.40 11.26 -0.54
N LEU A 102 -18.30 11.65 0.39
CA LEU A 102 -18.23 11.22 1.78
C LEU A 102 -18.41 9.71 1.94
N VAL A 103 -19.39 9.11 1.26
CA VAL A 103 -19.61 7.66 1.28
C VAL A 103 -18.40 6.91 0.75
N ILE A 104 -17.81 7.37 -0.37
CA ILE A 104 -16.59 6.78 -0.93
C ILE A 104 -15.42 6.92 0.05
N ALA A 105 -15.22 8.10 0.66
CA ALA A 105 -14.14 8.33 1.61
C ALA A 105 -14.27 7.44 2.85
N VAL A 106 -15.48 7.34 3.41
CA VAL A 106 -15.80 6.46 4.53
C VAL A 106 -15.55 5.00 4.14
N TRP A 107 -16.05 4.57 2.98
CA TRP A 107 -15.85 3.21 2.49
C TRP A 107 -14.36 2.88 2.25
N LEU A 108 -13.60 3.80 1.66
CA LEU A 108 -12.15 3.64 1.46
C LEU A 108 -11.39 3.62 2.79
N ARG A 109 -11.82 4.41 3.78
CA ARG A 109 -11.24 4.42 5.13
C ARG A 109 -11.46 3.11 5.87
N PHE A 110 -12.63 2.49 5.69
CA PHE A 110 -12.97 1.22 6.34
C PHE A 110 -12.56 -0.02 5.54
N ARG A 111 -12.17 0.13 4.28
CA ARG A 111 -11.64 -0.98 3.49
C ARG A 111 -10.14 -1.09 3.75
N PRO A 112 -9.64 -2.11 4.47
CA PRO A 112 -8.20 -2.31 4.60
C PRO A 112 -7.65 -2.73 3.23
N TRP A 113 -6.95 -1.83 2.57
CA TRP A 113 -6.18 -2.18 1.38
C TRP A 113 -4.84 -2.70 1.88
N SER A 114 -4.61 -4.00 1.75
CA SER A 114 -3.27 -4.55 1.92
C SER A 114 -2.38 -3.96 0.81
N THR A 115 -1.56 -2.97 1.15
CA THR A 115 -0.66 -2.30 0.21
C THR A 115 0.40 -3.26 -0.32
N PHE A 116 0.83 -4.21 0.51
CA PHE A 116 1.93 -5.13 0.24
C PHE A 116 1.44 -6.57 0.17
N HIS A 117 1.79 -7.25 -0.92
CA HIS A 117 1.53 -8.68 -1.03
C HIS A 117 2.53 -9.46 -0.19
N TRP A 118 3.78 -9.00 -0.19
CA TRP A 118 4.87 -9.62 0.53
C TRP A 118 5.56 -8.62 1.45
N PHE A 119 5.92 -9.07 2.63
CA PHE A 119 6.78 -8.39 3.57
C PHE A 119 7.98 -9.30 3.86
N ILE A 120 9.21 -8.82 3.71
CA ILE A 120 10.41 -9.63 3.99
C ILE A 120 11.00 -9.21 5.34
N CYS A 121 10.70 -10.00 6.38
CA CYS A 121 11.31 -9.91 7.70
C CYS A 121 12.71 -10.50 7.64
N HIS A 122 13.74 -9.74 8.00
CA HIS A 122 15.14 -10.16 7.92
C HIS A 122 16.04 -9.47 8.93
N HIS A 123 17.20 -10.07 9.21
CA HIS A 123 18.23 -9.42 10.01
C HIS A 123 18.98 -8.38 9.16
N LYS A 124 18.84 -7.08 9.46
CA LYS A 124 19.45 -5.98 8.67
C LYS A 124 20.95 -6.20 8.40
N GLY A 125 21.72 -6.55 9.44
CA GLY A 125 23.18 -6.73 9.33
C GLY A 125 23.62 -8.01 8.62
N ASP A 126 22.80 -9.07 8.63
CA ASP A 126 23.22 -10.38 8.08
C ASP A 126 22.66 -10.64 6.68
N ALA A 127 21.49 -10.05 6.41
CA ALA A 127 20.63 -10.44 5.30
C ALA A 127 20.12 -9.25 4.48
N GLY A 128 20.56 -8.01 4.75
CA GLY A 128 20.05 -6.80 4.09
C GLY A 128 20.17 -6.84 2.56
N ALA A 129 21.35 -7.18 2.05
CA ALA A 129 21.59 -7.30 0.61
C ALA A 129 20.72 -8.40 -0.03
N GLN A 130 20.58 -9.55 0.65
CA GLN A 130 19.79 -10.68 0.17
C GLN A 130 18.30 -10.35 0.16
N ALA A 131 17.81 -9.62 1.17
CA ALA A 131 16.43 -9.17 1.23
C ALA A 131 16.10 -8.15 0.11
N ARG A 132 17.00 -7.19 -0.17
CA ARG A 132 16.85 -6.25 -1.29
C ARG A 132 16.85 -6.94 -2.65
N TRP A 133 17.75 -7.89 -2.85
CA TRP A 133 17.77 -8.71 -4.06
C TRP A 133 16.46 -9.49 -4.20
N MET A 134 16.00 -10.16 -3.14
CA MET A 134 14.75 -10.92 -3.15
C MET A 134 13.52 -10.03 -3.41
N LYS A 135 13.48 -8.81 -2.85
CA LYS A 135 12.47 -7.79 -3.15
C LYS A 135 12.45 -7.48 -4.64
N THR A 136 13.61 -7.25 -5.25
CA THR A 136 13.74 -6.90 -6.67
C THR A 136 13.25 -8.04 -7.57
N GLU A 137 13.68 -9.28 -7.30
CA GLU A 137 13.29 -10.44 -8.11
C GLU A 137 11.82 -10.83 -7.92
N LEU A 138 11.31 -10.86 -6.68
CA LEU A 138 9.89 -11.12 -6.43
C LEU A 138 9.01 -10.08 -7.13
N LYS A 139 9.38 -8.78 -7.08
CA LYS A 139 8.68 -7.72 -7.81
C LYS A 139 8.74 -7.95 -9.31
N ALA A 140 9.91 -8.29 -9.85
CA ALA A 140 10.09 -8.50 -11.29
C ALA A 140 9.26 -9.67 -11.84
N ILE A 141 9.21 -10.78 -11.09
CA ILE A 141 8.54 -12.02 -11.52
C ILE A 141 7.03 -11.95 -11.27
N THR A 142 6.61 -11.47 -10.10
CA THR A 142 5.19 -11.52 -9.70
C THR A 142 4.41 -10.25 -10.06
N ARG A 143 5.11 -9.14 -10.32
CA ARG A 143 4.53 -7.78 -10.44
C ARG A 143 3.73 -7.34 -9.21
N MET A 144 3.93 -8.01 -8.07
CA MET A 144 3.27 -7.69 -6.81
C MET A 144 4.13 -6.73 -5.98
N SER A 145 3.48 -6.01 -5.08
CA SER A 145 4.15 -5.13 -4.12
C SER A 145 4.86 -5.95 -3.04
N VAL A 146 6.14 -5.62 -2.82
CA VAL A 146 7.02 -6.23 -1.81
C VAL A 146 7.62 -5.11 -0.95
N PHE A 147 7.54 -5.27 0.35
CA PHE A 147 8.07 -4.35 1.36
C PHE A 147 9.25 -4.98 2.10
N ILE A 148 10.27 -4.16 2.40
CA ILE A 148 11.32 -4.45 3.36
C ILE A 148 11.52 -3.20 4.24
N ASP A 149 11.83 -3.41 5.52
CA ASP A 149 12.06 -2.34 6.50
C ASP A 149 13.20 -1.40 6.11
N SER A 150 14.30 -1.93 5.57
CA SER A 150 15.55 -1.20 5.32
C SER A 150 15.54 -0.21 4.15
N ASP A 151 14.48 -0.16 3.35
CA ASP A 151 14.36 0.78 2.21
C ASP A 151 13.38 1.93 2.48
N ASP A 152 12.35 1.68 3.29
CA ASP A 152 11.12 2.47 3.24
C ASP A 152 10.66 2.97 4.63
N LEU A 153 11.39 2.66 5.71
CA LEU A 153 10.94 2.91 7.08
C LEU A 153 11.84 3.89 7.85
N SER A 154 11.28 5.04 8.23
CA SER A 154 11.90 5.99 9.18
C SER A 154 11.31 5.90 10.61
N ASP A 155 10.15 5.25 10.75
CA ASP A 155 9.40 5.15 12.01
C ASP A 155 8.99 3.71 12.28
N LEU A 156 9.45 3.19 13.43
CA LEU A 156 9.27 1.81 13.86
C LEU A 156 7.82 1.51 14.27
N ASP A 157 7.04 2.53 14.64
CA ASP A 157 5.62 2.37 14.95
C ASP A 157 4.84 1.94 13.69
N GLU A 158 5.22 2.47 12.53
CA GLU A 158 4.59 2.13 11.25
C GLU A 158 4.91 0.68 10.83
N LEU A 159 6.05 0.13 11.25
CA LEU A 159 6.50 -1.21 10.85
C LEU A 159 5.49 -2.29 11.25
N PHE A 160 5.10 -2.30 12.51
CA PHE A 160 4.16 -3.29 13.02
C PHE A 160 2.75 -3.07 12.46
N GLU A 161 2.34 -1.82 12.22
CA GLU A 161 1.08 -1.54 11.53
C GLU A 161 1.08 -2.04 10.08
N ILE A 162 2.19 -1.89 9.36
CA ILE A 162 2.37 -2.40 8.00
C ILE A 162 2.23 -3.92 7.98
N VAL A 163 2.85 -4.63 8.93
CA VAL A 163 2.66 -6.08 9.04
C VAL A 163 1.20 -6.40 9.33
N LYS A 164 0.61 -5.84 10.40
CA LYS A 164 -0.76 -6.17 10.84
C LYS A 164 -1.83 -5.89 9.78
N THR A 165 -1.73 -4.76 9.07
CA THR A 165 -2.86 -4.24 8.28
C THR A 165 -2.57 -4.12 6.78
N LYS A 166 -1.31 -3.93 6.40
CA LYS A 166 -0.93 -3.65 5.01
C LYS A 166 -0.28 -4.85 4.31
N THR A 167 0.00 -5.94 5.00
CA THR A 167 0.71 -7.13 4.47
C THR A 167 -0.22 -8.31 4.29
N ARG A 168 -0.08 -9.08 3.20
CA ARG A 168 -0.81 -10.35 3.01
C ARG A 168 0.00 -11.59 3.41
N HIS A 169 1.31 -11.55 3.18
CA HIS A 169 2.20 -12.69 3.35
C HIS A 169 3.53 -12.20 3.90
N LEU A 170 3.96 -12.73 5.04
CA LEU A 170 5.28 -12.48 5.60
C LEU A 170 6.28 -13.57 5.17
N VAL A 171 7.36 -13.17 4.53
CA VAL A 171 8.53 -14.00 4.25
C VAL A 171 9.53 -13.77 5.37
N LEU A 172 9.80 -14.79 6.16
CA LEU A 172 10.79 -14.72 7.24
C LEU A 172 12.11 -15.28 6.71
N TYR A 173 13.09 -14.40 6.48
CA TYR A 173 14.42 -14.80 6.02
C TYR A 173 15.29 -15.22 7.21
N GLN A 174 15.37 -16.54 7.43
CA GLN A 174 15.94 -17.12 8.64
C GLN A 174 17.46 -17.22 8.57
N THR A 175 18.16 -16.19 9.08
CA THR A 175 19.60 -16.24 9.44
C THR A 175 19.78 -16.57 10.92
N ARG A 176 21.03 -16.74 11.37
CA ARG A 176 21.38 -17.14 12.74
C ARG A 176 20.67 -16.30 13.81
N ASP A 177 20.71 -14.98 13.66
CA ASP A 177 20.31 -14.06 14.73
C ASP A 177 18.98 -13.33 14.43
N VAL A 178 18.26 -13.72 13.38
CA VAL A 178 17.00 -13.04 13.01
C VAL A 178 15.97 -13.06 14.14
N LEU A 179 15.82 -14.18 14.85
CA LEU A 179 14.85 -14.32 15.94
C LEU A 179 15.33 -13.72 17.27
N ARG A 180 16.58 -13.28 17.34
CA ARG A 180 17.11 -12.55 18.49
C ARG A 180 16.83 -11.05 18.39
N ARG A 181 16.56 -10.54 17.17
CA ARG A 181 16.26 -9.12 16.97
C ARG A 181 14.84 -8.80 17.44
N PRO A 182 14.66 -7.72 18.21
CA PRO A 182 13.35 -7.39 18.77
C PRO A 182 12.37 -7.00 17.66
N TRP A 183 12.83 -6.29 16.62
CA TRP A 183 12.00 -5.91 15.47
C TRP A 183 11.46 -7.13 14.71
N CYS A 184 12.33 -8.08 14.36
CA CYS A 184 11.90 -9.31 13.70
C CYS A 184 10.98 -10.16 14.59
N ALA A 185 11.24 -10.22 15.90
CA ALA A 185 10.36 -10.88 16.86
C ALA A 185 8.96 -10.24 16.84
N GLY A 186 8.90 -8.91 16.88
CA GLY A 186 7.67 -8.14 16.78
C GLY A 186 6.93 -8.36 15.46
N GLU A 187 7.63 -8.34 14.32
CA GLU A 187 7.04 -8.59 12.99
C GLU A 187 6.42 -9.99 12.89
N VAL A 188 7.16 -11.03 13.30
CA VAL A 188 6.68 -12.42 13.31
C VAL A 188 5.47 -12.56 14.23
N THR A 189 5.50 -11.91 15.40
CA THR A 189 4.40 -11.94 16.35
C THR A 189 3.16 -11.24 15.81
N CYS A 190 3.33 -10.07 15.21
CA CYS A 190 2.26 -9.32 14.56
C CYS A 190 1.62 -10.11 13.42
N ALA A 191 2.43 -10.80 12.61
CA ALA A 191 1.94 -11.67 11.55
C ALA A 191 1.15 -12.86 12.11
N SER A 192 1.65 -13.49 13.17
CA SER A 192 0.96 -14.59 13.87
C SER A 192 -0.40 -14.14 14.43
N LEU A 193 -0.43 -13.05 15.21
CA LEU A 193 -1.66 -12.51 15.81
C LEU A 193 -2.69 -12.05 14.76
N SER A 194 -2.22 -11.59 13.60
CA SER A 194 -3.10 -11.14 12.51
C SER A 194 -3.53 -12.28 11.57
N GLY A 195 -3.10 -13.52 11.85
CA GLY A 195 -3.40 -14.69 11.02
C GLY A 195 -2.79 -14.61 9.62
N LEU A 196 -1.68 -13.89 9.45
CA LEU A 196 -0.99 -13.81 8.17
C LEU A 196 -0.30 -15.13 7.84
N LYS A 197 -0.24 -15.43 6.55
CA LYS A 197 0.60 -16.53 6.08
C LYS A 197 2.06 -16.15 6.27
N VAL A 198 2.79 -17.00 6.98
CA VAL A 198 4.25 -16.89 7.10
C VAL A 198 4.89 -17.95 6.20
N THR A 199 5.99 -17.62 5.53
CA THR A 199 6.85 -18.61 4.88
C THR A 199 8.29 -18.37 5.29
N ALA A 200 8.90 -19.39 5.88
CA ALA A 200 10.27 -19.31 6.36
C ALA A 200 11.24 -19.69 5.23
N VAL A 201 12.15 -18.79 4.89
CA VAL A 201 13.29 -19.07 4.02
C VAL A 201 14.46 -19.48 4.90
N VAL A 202 14.71 -20.78 4.99
CA VAL A 202 15.67 -21.37 5.92
C VAL A 202 17.07 -21.30 5.30
N THR A 203 17.97 -20.54 5.91
CA THR A 203 19.39 -20.52 5.52
C THR A 203 20.19 -21.56 6.31
N ARG A 204 21.41 -21.87 5.84
CA ARG A 204 22.32 -22.78 6.54
C ARG A 204 22.75 -22.29 7.93
N SER A 205 22.76 -20.97 8.15
CA SER A 205 23.20 -20.39 9.41
C SER A 205 22.08 -20.33 10.45
N PHE A 206 20.83 -20.62 10.06
CA PHE A 206 19.71 -20.60 10.98
C PHE A 206 19.86 -21.67 12.07
N VAL A 207 19.66 -21.23 13.31
CA VAL A 207 19.56 -22.12 14.46
C VAL A 207 18.22 -21.79 15.13
N PRO A 208 17.25 -22.73 15.17
CA PRO A 208 15.99 -22.49 15.85
C PRO A 208 16.24 -22.31 17.36
N PRO A 209 15.41 -21.49 18.06
CA PRO A 209 15.51 -21.35 19.51
C PRO A 209 15.28 -22.71 20.18
N SER A 210 16.11 -23.02 21.18
CA SER A 210 15.94 -24.19 22.03
C SER A 210 14.71 -24.04 22.95
N PRO A 211 14.18 -25.12 23.53
CA PRO A 211 13.13 -25.03 24.54
C PRO A 211 13.50 -24.12 25.72
N GLU A 212 14.77 -24.12 26.12
CA GLU A 212 15.33 -23.24 27.16
C GLU A 212 15.27 -21.78 26.71
N ASP A 213 15.70 -21.47 25.49
CA ASP A 213 15.60 -20.12 24.90
C ASP A 213 14.15 -19.62 24.88
N LEU A 214 13.19 -20.50 24.58
CA LEU A 214 11.75 -20.18 24.57
C LEU A 214 11.16 -19.97 25.97
N ASN A 215 11.76 -20.54 27.01
CA ASN A 215 11.37 -20.30 28.40
C ASN A 215 12.02 -19.03 28.98
N GLU A 216 13.14 -18.60 28.40
CA GLU A 216 13.95 -17.46 28.82
C GLU A 216 14.00 -16.37 27.73
N LEU A 217 12.87 -16.11 27.07
CA LEU A 217 12.79 -15.22 25.91
C LEU A 217 13.31 -13.80 26.17
N GLN A 218 13.15 -13.27 27.39
CA GLN A 218 13.68 -11.95 27.74
C GLN A 218 15.21 -11.86 27.67
N PHE A 219 15.91 -12.99 27.72
CA PHE A 219 17.37 -13.07 27.54
C PHE A 219 17.76 -13.48 26.12
N TYR A 220 16.89 -14.22 25.43
CA TYR A 220 17.11 -14.65 24.06
C TYR A 220 16.92 -13.51 23.04
N VAL A 221 15.86 -12.72 23.20
CA VAL A 221 15.56 -11.55 22.36
C VAL A 221 16.27 -10.34 22.94
N ASP A 222 17.14 -9.72 22.13
CA ASP A 222 17.91 -8.55 22.51
C ASP A 222 17.02 -7.29 22.51
N THR A 223 16.47 -6.94 23.67
CA THR A 223 15.61 -5.76 23.82
C THR A 223 16.38 -4.45 24.04
N SER A 224 17.72 -4.45 23.89
CA SER A 224 18.58 -3.30 24.23
C SER A 224 18.35 -2.01 23.40
N GLY A 225 17.46 -2.02 22.41
CA GLY A 225 17.06 -0.84 21.65
C GLY A 225 15.57 -0.81 21.26
N CYS A 226 14.72 -1.61 21.91
CA CYS A 226 13.30 -1.70 21.56
C CYS A 226 12.46 -2.23 22.72
N ASP A 227 11.47 -1.44 23.15
CA ASP A 227 10.43 -1.89 24.09
C ASP A 227 9.22 -2.45 23.35
N LEU A 228 9.22 -3.76 23.08
CA LEU A 228 8.09 -4.45 22.44
C LEU A 228 6.81 -4.40 23.26
N GLN A 229 6.88 -4.25 24.58
CA GLN A 229 5.69 -4.15 25.42
C GLN A 229 4.98 -2.80 25.21
N GLY A 230 5.73 -1.73 24.94
CA GLY A 230 5.19 -0.44 24.50
C GLY A 230 4.33 -0.53 23.24
N TYR A 231 4.59 -1.52 22.39
CA TYR A 231 3.81 -1.84 21.18
C TYR A 231 2.67 -2.83 21.42
N GLY A 232 2.43 -3.21 22.67
CA GLY A 232 1.45 -4.22 23.05
C GLY A 232 1.82 -5.63 22.60
N ILE A 233 3.12 -5.94 22.50
CA ILE A 233 3.64 -7.27 22.15
C ILE A 233 4.31 -7.86 23.39
N SER A 234 3.69 -8.88 23.97
CA SER A 234 4.20 -9.60 25.14
C SER A 234 5.18 -10.72 24.75
N PHE A 235 6.07 -11.10 25.67
CA PHE A 235 6.97 -12.24 25.45
C PHE A 235 6.23 -13.57 25.28
N ASP A 236 5.06 -13.73 25.89
CA ASP A 236 4.22 -14.92 25.70
C ASP A 236 3.71 -15.01 24.26
N GLU A 237 3.31 -13.89 23.65
CA GLU A 237 2.90 -13.86 22.24
C GLU A 237 4.07 -14.16 21.30
N ILE A 238 5.27 -13.64 21.59
CA ILE A 238 6.50 -13.97 20.86
C ILE A 238 6.79 -15.46 20.94
N LYS A 239 6.67 -16.06 22.14
CA LYS A 239 6.83 -17.50 22.37
C LYS A 239 5.89 -18.32 21.49
N GLN A 240 4.60 -17.97 21.50
CA GLN A 240 3.60 -18.67 20.70
C GLN A 240 3.89 -18.55 19.21
N ALA A 241 4.31 -17.36 18.76
CA ALA A 241 4.68 -17.15 17.36
C ALA A 241 5.90 -18.02 16.96
N TYR A 242 6.93 -18.13 17.82
CA TYR A 242 8.12 -18.95 17.56
C TYR A 242 7.83 -20.46 17.57
N ILE A 243 6.94 -20.89 18.47
CA ILE A 243 6.43 -22.28 18.46
C ILE A 243 5.71 -22.56 17.14
N GLY A 244 4.86 -21.64 16.67
CA GLY A 244 4.18 -21.73 15.38
C GLY A 244 5.15 -21.86 14.20
N LEU A 245 6.27 -21.15 14.21
CA LEU A 245 7.32 -21.28 13.17
C LEU A 245 7.99 -22.65 13.10
N SER A 246 7.90 -23.42 14.18
CA SER A 246 8.46 -24.77 14.30
C SER A 246 7.44 -25.86 14.01
N ALA A 247 6.17 -25.50 13.77
CA ALA A 247 5.12 -26.44 13.47
C ALA A 247 5.40 -27.20 12.15
N PRO A 248 5.04 -28.50 12.04
CA PRO A 248 5.31 -29.31 10.84
C PRO A 248 4.63 -28.81 9.56
N ASP A 249 3.51 -28.11 9.69
CA ASP A 249 2.71 -27.54 8.60
C ASP A 249 3.18 -26.15 8.16
N GLN A 250 4.14 -25.56 8.87
CA GLN A 250 4.71 -24.26 8.53
C GLN A 250 5.41 -24.33 7.16
N ALA A 251 4.95 -23.50 6.22
CA ALA A 251 5.57 -23.40 4.90
C ALA A 251 7.04 -22.96 5.03
N ARG A 252 7.93 -23.74 4.42
CA ARG A 252 9.39 -23.59 4.50
C ARG A 252 10.01 -23.76 3.11
N VAL A 253 10.91 -22.84 2.77
CA VAL A 253 11.74 -22.88 1.57
C VAL A 253 13.18 -23.02 2.03
N VAL A 254 13.80 -24.17 1.79
CA VAL A 254 15.17 -24.44 2.25
C VAL A 254 16.16 -23.98 1.18
N MET A 255 17.06 -23.06 1.56
CA MET A 255 18.04 -22.54 0.62
C MET A 255 19.08 -23.61 0.29
N ASN A 256 19.23 -23.91 -1.01
CA ASN A 256 20.16 -24.94 -1.46
C ASN A 256 21.63 -24.48 -1.27
N ALA A 257 22.31 -25.08 -0.29
CA ALA A 257 23.69 -24.74 0.05
C ALA A 257 24.73 -25.13 -1.02
N SER A 258 24.36 -25.98 -1.98
CA SER A 258 25.27 -26.37 -3.08
C SER A 258 25.32 -25.31 -4.19
N LEU A 259 24.29 -24.48 -4.32
CA LEU A 259 24.22 -23.42 -5.31
C LEU A 259 25.01 -22.19 -4.85
N ARG A 260 25.73 -21.55 -5.79
CA ARG A 260 26.52 -20.34 -5.55
C ARG A 260 25.93 -19.17 -6.35
N GLY A 261 26.27 -17.95 -5.95
CA GLY A 261 25.85 -16.73 -6.65
C GLY A 261 24.34 -16.50 -6.58
N THR A 262 23.75 -15.99 -7.66
CA THR A 262 22.32 -15.67 -7.77
C THR A 262 21.42 -16.89 -7.90
N GLY A 263 21.91 -17.96 -8.53
CA GLY A 263 21.11 -19.18 -8.78
C GLY A 263 20.57 -19.85 -7.52
N ARG A 264 21.21 -19.64 -6.35
CA ARG A 264 20.68 -20.12 -5.06
C ARG A 264 19.38 -19.44 -4.66
N PHE A 265 19.19 -18.20 -5.10
CA PHE A 265 18.06 -17.38 -4.72
C PHE A 265 16.95 -17.43 -5.78
N ASP A 266 17.29 -17.64 -7.05
CA ASP A 266 16.29 -17.85 -8.11
C ASP A 266 15.32 -18.99 -7.75
N GLY A 267 15.88 -20.13 -7.30
CA GLY A 267 15.06 -21.25 -6.84
C GLY A 267 14.18 -20.92 -5.63
N VAL A 268 14.66 -20.08 -4.72
CA VAL A 268 13.88 -19.62 -3.55
C VAL A 268 12.71 -18.74 -4.01
N VAL A 269 12.96 -17.82 -4.95
CA VAL A 269 11.92 -16.92 -5.48
C VAL A 269 10.86 -17.69 -6.27
N ASP A 270 11.27 -18.69 -7.07
CA ASP A 270 10.34 -19.58 -7.77
C ASP A 270 9.47 -20.40 -6.80
N GLU A 271 10.06 -20.90 -5.71
CA GLU A 271 9.32 -21.64 -4.69
C GLU A 271 8.35 -20.72 -3.94
N LEU A 272 8.79 -19.52 -3.54
CA LEU A 272 7.94 -18.51 -2.92
C LEU A 272 6.77 -18.12 -3.82
N ARG A 273 7.00 -17.96 -5.13
CA ARG A 273 5.94 -17.70 -6.11
C ARG A 273 4.87 -18.79 -6.08
N ASN A 274 5.28 -20.06 -6.04
CA ASN A 274 4.36 -21.18 -6.01
C ASN A 274 3.57 -21.24 -4.70
N VAL A 275 4.22 -20.97 -3.57
CA VAL A 275 3.57 -20.88 -2.26
C VAL A 275 2.57 -19.73 -2.20
N GLY A 276 2.86 -18.60 -2.84
CA GLY A 276 1.96 -17.44 -2.93
C GLY A 276 0.76 -17.67 -3.85
N ALA A 277 0.95 -18.38 -4.96
CA ALA A 277 -0.10 -18.67 -5.94
C ALA A 277 -1.18 -19.63 -5.41
N GLY A 278 -0.80 -20.53 -4.49
CA GLY A 278 -1.70 -21.53 -3.91
C GLY A 278 -2.60 -21.02 -2.79
N SER A 279 -2.41 -19.79 -2.29
CA SER A 279 -3.28 -19.29 -1.22
C SER A 279 -4.66 -18.93 -1.78
N PRO A 280 -5.74 -19.59 -1.32
CA PRO A 280 -7.09 -19.08 -1.54
C PRO A 280 -7.09 -17.66 -1.00
N ARG A 281 -7.53 -16.70 -1.82
CA ARG A 281 -7.68 -15.30 -1.41
C ARG A 281 -8.51 -15.33 -0.13
N MET A 282 -7.86 -15.11 1.03
CA MET A 282 -8.51 -15.15 2.32
C MET A 282 -9.62 -14.10 2.24
N GLN A 283 -10.85 -14.56 2.04
CA GLN A 283 -12.01 -13.71 2.22
C GLN A 283 -11.93 -13.39 3.70
N VAL A 284 -11.56 -12.15 4.00
CA VAL A 284 -11.71 -11.59 5.34
C VAL A 284 -13.21 -11.69 5.61
N GLY A 285 -13.62 -12.82 6.17
CA GLY A 285 -14.96 -13.04 6.64
C GLY A 285 -15.14 -12.00 7.73
N SER A 286 -15.85 -10.93 7.42
CA SER A 286 -16.38 -10.03 8.43
C SER A 286 -17.22 -10.91 9.36
N THR A 287 -16.67 -11.29 10.50
CA THR A 287 -17.36 -11.97 11.61
C THR A 287 -18.29 -10.98 12.32
N LEU A 288 -19.14 -10.31 11.53
CA LEU A 288 -20.36 -9.62 11.97
C LEU A 288 -21.63 -10.36 11.52
N SER A 289 -21.50 -11.48 10.80
CA SER A 289 -22.62 -12.40 10.51
C SER A 289 -22.60 -13.59 11.45
N GLY A 290 -22.97 -13.35 12.70
CA GLY A 290 -23.24 -14.37 13.71
C GLY A 290 -24.73 -14.43 14.05
N MET A 291 -25.61 -14.64 13.05
CA MET A 291 -26.96 -15.17 13.27
C MET A 291 -27.56 -15.60 11.92
N LEU A 292 -28.08 -16.83 11.89
CA LEU A 292 -28.72 -17.56 10.78
C LEU A 292 -27.77 -18.31 9.84
N ALA A 293 -27.32 -19.47 10.33
CA ALA A 293 -26.97 -20.59 9.47
C ALA A 293 -28.23 -21.43 9.19
N THR A 294 -28.57 -21.62 7.92
CA THR A 294 -29.16 -22.87 7.41
C THR A 294 -28.42 -23.24 6.13
N GLY A 295 -28.01 -24.49 6.04
CA GLY A 295 -26.99 -24.95 5.09
C GLY A 295 -27.51 -25.31 3.70
N THR A 296 -26.59 -25.81 2.87
CA THR A 296 -26.75 -26.93 1.93
C THR A 296 -25.44 -27.16 1.18
N ALA A 297 -25.31 -28.38 0.65
CA ALA A 297 -24.07 -29.05 0.24
C ALA A 297 -23.68 -28.87 -1.25
N ASP A 298 -22.53 -29.46 -1.56
CA ASP A 298 -22.03 -29.97 -2.86
C ASP A 298 -21.54 -29.00 -3.96
N SER A 299 -20.26 -29.13 -4.33
CA SER A 299 -19.85 -29.98 -5.47
C SER A 299 -18.39 -29.77 -5.90
N MET A 300 -17.78 -30.87 -6.35
CA MET A 300 -16.43 -30.96 -6.93
C MET A 300 -16.37 -30.37 -8.35
N SER A 301 -15.21 -29.83 -8.74
CA SER A 301 -14.78 -29.77 -10.15
C SER A 301 -13.30 -29.39 -10.27
N GLY A 302 -12.49 -30.28 -10.83
CA GLY A 302 -11.06 -30.07 -11.11
C GLY A 302 -10.78 -29.21 -12.34
N ARG A 303 -9.53 -28.73 -12.47
CA ARG A 303 -9.06 -28.07 -13.70
C ARG A 303 -7.56 -28.30 -13.94
N LYS A 304 -7.26 -28.54 -15.22
CA LYS A 304 -5.99 -28.96 -15.82
C LYS A 304 -4.95 -27.85 -15.91
N SER A 305 -3.68 -28.24 -15.86
CA SER A 305 -2.46 -27.45 -16.09
C SER A 305 -2.20 -27.19 -17.59
N SER A 306 -1.81 -25.97 -17.95
CA SER A 306 -1.13 -25.67 -19.23
C SER A 306 0.24 -25.04 -18.97
N GLN A 307 1.23 -25.51 -19.72
CA GLN A 307 2.62 -25.05 -19.75
C GLN A 307 2.74 -23.69 -20.45
N ASP A 308 3.68 -22.85 -19.99
CA ASP A 308 4.16 -21.66 -20.69
C ASP A 308 5.68 -21.78 -20.97
N PRO A 309 6.20 -21.16 -22.05
CA PRO A 309 7.59 -21.29 -22.47
C PRO A 309 8.52 -20.22 -21.87
N MET A 310 9.78 -20.62 -21.65
CA MET A 310 10.89 -19.81 -21.16
C MET A 310 11.22 -18.61 -22.05
N THR A 311 11.41 -17.45 -21.42
CA THR A 311 12.05 -16.27 -22.02
C THR A 311 13.31 -15.92 -21.24
N ALA A 312 14.45 -15.88 -21.92
CA ALA A 312 15.76 -15.54 -21.36
C ALA A 312 15.86 -14.05 -21.02
N ARG A 313 16.42 -13.72 -19.85
CA ARG A 313 16.81 -12.36 -19.47
C ARG A 313 18.28 -12.32 -19.04
N GLY A 314 18.99 -11.34 -19.60
CA GLY A 314 20.40 -11.07 -19.34
C GLY A 314 20.62 -10.45 -17.96
N ALA A 315 21.68 -10.91 -17.30
CA ALA A 315 22.14 -10.39 -16.02
C ALA A 315 22.82 -9.03 -16.19
N VAL A 316 22.38 -8.05 -15.40
CA VAL A 316 23.09 -6.78 -15.20
C VAL A 316 23.75 -6.86 -13.82
N LEU A 317 25.07 -6.79 -13.79
CA LEU A 317 25.87 -6.75 -12.57
C LEU A 317 25.83 -5.31 -12.03
N LEU A 318 25.29 -5.10 -10.84
CA LEU A 318 25.41 -3.86 -10.08
C LEU A 318 26.35 -4.12 -8.91
N SER A 319 27.52 -3.48 -8.93
CA SER A 319 28.36 -3.29 -7.74
C SER A 319 27.77 -2.13 -6.94
N VAL A 320 27.45 -2.38 -5.68
CA VAL A 320 27.09 -1.34 -4.71
C VAL A 320 28.26 -1.28 -3.74
N ASP A 321 28.87 -0.09 -3.65
CA ASP A 321 29.88 0.23 -2.65
C ASP A 321 29.14 0.57 -1.35
N ASP A 322 29.30 -0.30 -0.33
CA ASP A 322 28.79 -0.11 1.03
C ASP A 322 29.89 0.60 1.86
N GLU A 323 29.94 1.93 1.81
CA GLU A 323 30.55 2.75 2.85
C GLU A 323 29.51 3.82 3.26
N ASP A 324 29.39 4.04 4.57
CA ASP A 324 28.52 5.02 5.25
C ASP A 324 27.11 4.55 5.64
N ASP A 325 26.98 3.81 6.74
CA ASP A 325 25.73 3.77 7.52
C ASP A 325 25.95 3.25 8.98
N GLU A 326 26.99 3.74 9.64
CA GLU A 326 27.29 3.45 11.04
C GLU A 326 27.01 4.67 11.93
N ALA A 327 25.77 5.18 11.94
CA ALA A 327 25.41 6.29 12.84
C ALA A 327 23.91 6.47 13.14
N ILE A 328 23.11 5.40 13.31
CA ILE A 328 21.83 5.52 14.04
C ILE A 328 21.63 4.24 14.85
N ALA A 329 21.96 4.32 16.13
CA ALA A 329 21.62 3.37 17.19
C ALA A 329 20.87 4.13 18.28
#